data_AF-A0A7Y2SMP3-F1
#
_entry.id   AF-A0A7Y2SMP3-F1
#
_cell.length_a   1.000
_cell.length_b   1.000
_cell.length_c   1.000
_cell.angle_alpha   90.00
_cell.angle_beta   90.00
_cell.angle_gamma   90.00
#
_symmetry.space_group_name_H-M   'P 1'
#
loop_
_entity.id
_entity.type
_entity.pdbx_description
1 polymer ?
#
loop_
_entity_poly.entity_id
_entity_poly.type
_entity_poly.pdbx_seq_one_letter_code
_entity_poly.pdbx_strand_id
1 'polypeptide(L)' 'MSDDDQSRRGRLTQSLRQVVLLRETGPKSSAWHRARAETIWRLHKMLERQADETTEDKQGEDAPEG' A
#
# COMPACT_ATOMS: atom_id res chain seq x y z
N MET A 1 8.42 -7.37 -15.25
CA MET A 1 7.79 -6.51 -14.23
C MET A 1 6.61 -5.86 -14.92
N SER A 2 5.38 -6.18 -14.51
CA SER A 2 4.17 -5.71 -15.22
C SER A 2 3.95 -4.20 -15.01
N ASP A 3 3.36 -3.52 -15.99
CA ASP A 3 2.99 -2.09 -15.89
C ASP A 3 2.06 -1.82 -14.70
N ASP A 4 1.26 -2.81 -14.30
CA ASP A 4 0.41 -2.79 -13.12
C ASP A 4 1.20 -2.73 -11.81
N ASP A 5 2.31 -3.46 -11.72
CA ASP A 5 3.18 -3.46 -10.53
C ASP A 5 3.87 -2.10 -10.37
N GLN A 6 4.35 -1.52 -11.47
CA GLN A 6 4.98 -0.21 -11.45
C GLN A 6 3.98 0.91 -11.07
N SER A 7 2.77 0.86 -11.62
CA SER A 7 1.67 1.78 -11.26
C SER A 7 1.24 1.63 -9.80
N ARG A 8 1.26 0.40 -9.27
CA ARG A 8 0.93 0.12 -7.86
C ARG A 8 2.03 0.62 -6.91
N ARG A 9 3.31 0.38 -7.21
CA ARG A 9 4.45 0.93 -6.45
C ARG A 9 4.46 2.47 -6.44
N GLY A 10 4.07 3.09 -7.55
CA GLY A 10 3.88 4.54 -7.64
C GLY A 10 2.83 5.06 -6.63
N ARG A 11 1.67 4.39 -6.54
CA ARG A 11 0.59 4.74 -5.60
C ARG A 11 0.99 4.58 -4.13
N LEU A 12 1.75 3.53 -3.80
CA LEU A 12 2.29 3.30 -2.45
C LEU A 12 3.26 4.42 -2.05
N THR A 13 4.19 4.75 -2.95
CA THR A 13 5.19 5.81 -2.73
C THR A 13 4.51 7.17 -2.54
N GLN A 14 3.51 7.48 -3.35
CA GLN A 14 2.73 8.72 -3.22
C GLN A 14 2.00 8.79 -1.88
N SER A 15 1.33 7.71 -1.48
CA SER A 15 0.61 7.63 -0.20
C SER A 15 1.56 7.78 1.00
N LEU A 16 2.74 7.17 0.94
CA LEU A 16 3.77 7.32 1.98
C LEU A 16 4.26 8.77 2.09
N ARG A 17 4.53 9.44 0.96
CA ARG A 17 4.91 10.86 0.96
C ARG A 17 3.83 11.74 1.58
N GLN A 18 2.56 11.45 1.29
CA GLN A 18 1.43 12.14 1.91
C GLN A 18 1.43 11.97 3.43
N VAL A 19 1.67 10.76 3.96
CA VAL A 19 1.76 10.52 5.41
C VAL A 19 2.91 11.30 6.04
N VAL A 20 4.08 11.34 5.40
CA VAL A 20 5.24 12.10 5.88
C VAL A 20 4.90 13.59 5.94
N LEU A 21 4.34 14.15 4.87
CA LEU A 21 3.91 15.56 4.85
C LEU A 21 2.87 15.84 5.94
N LEU A 22 1.86 14.99 6.08
CA LEU A 22 0.86 15.12 7.14
C LEU A 22 1.47 15.01 8.54
N ARG A 23 2.58 14.31 8.73
CA ARG A 23 3.27 14.25 10.03
C ARG A 23 4.10 15.50 10.30
N GLU A 24 4.88 15.95 9.32
CA GLU A 24 5.86 17.03 9.49
C GLU A 24 5.21 18.42 9.46
N THR A 25 4.20 18.62 8.60
CA THR A 25 3.61 19.95 8.36
C THR A 25 2.20 20.08 8.92
N GLY A 26 1.80 19.16 9.79
CA GLY A 26 0.42 19.06 10.23
C GLY A 26 0.02 20.03 11.34
N PRO A 27 -1.05 20.85 11.18
CA PRO A 27 -1.67 21.51 12.32
C PRO A 27 -2.21 20.49 13.33
N LYS A 28 -2.24 20.85 14.62
CA LYS A 28 -2.82 20.04 15.71
C LYS A 28 -4.36 19.98 15.67
N SER A 29 -4.96 20.02 14.47
CA SER A 29 -6.40 19.99 14.28
C SER A 29 -6.89 18.56 14.10
N SER A 30 -8.10 18.28 14.60
CA SER A 30 -8.75 16.98 14.48
C SER A 30 -8.94 16.53 13.03
N ALA A 31 -9.24 17.48 12.13
CA ALA A 31 -9.36 17.22 10.70
C ALA A 31 -8.04 16.68 10.09
N TRP A 32 -6.91 17.24 10.52
CA TRP A 32 -5.60 16.81 10.03
C TRP A 32 -5.19 15.44 10.60
N HIS A 33 -5.44 15.22 11.89
CA HIS A 33 -5.27 13.92 12.52
C HIS A 33 -6.09 12.84 11.79
N ARG A 34 -7.34 13.16 11.44
CA ARG A 34 -8.21 12.25 10.68
C ARG A 34 -7.66 11.96 9.29
N ALA A 35 -7.27 12.99 8.53
CA ALA A 35 -6.67 12.81 7.20
C ALA A 35 -5.41 11.93 7.25
N ARG A 36 -4.56 12.11 8.27
CA ARG A 36 -3.38 11.27 8.49
C ARG A 36 -3.77 9.81 8.79
N ALA A 37 -4.71 9.59 9.71
CA ALA A 37 -5.18 8.25 10.06
C ALA A 37 -5.78 7.51 8.86
N GLU A 38 -6.64 8.19 8.08
CA GLU A 38 -7.23 7.62 6.86
C GLU A 38 -6.17 7.27 5.82
N THR A 39 -5.14 8.10 5.66
CA THR A 39 -4.05 7.82 4.71
C THR A 39 -3.22 6.62 5.14
N ILE A 40 -2.89 6.51 6.43
CA ILE A 40 -2.18 5.35 7.00
C ILE A 40 -3.01 4.07 6.81
N TRP A 41 -4.32 4.13 7.06
CA TRP A 41 -5.21 2.99 6.88
C TRP A 41 -5.25 2.50 5.43
N ARG A 42 -5.37 3.41 4.46
CA ARG A 42 -5.31 3.06 3.03
C ARG A 42 -3.98 2.41 2.67
N LEU A 43 -2.86 2.93 3.19
CA LEU A 43 -1.54 2.35 2.95
C LEU A 43 -1.46 0.91 3.50
N HIS A 44 -1.97 0.68 4.71
CA HIS A 44 -2.01 -0.66 5.30
C HIS A 44 -2.81 -1.65 4.44
N LYS A 45 -4.01 -1.25 3.99
CA LYS A 45 -4.84 -2.07 3.09
C LYS A 45 -4.17 -2.37 1.76
N MET A 46 -3.40 -1.43 1.21
CA MET A 46 -2.64 -1.66 -0.03
C MET A 46 -1.50 -2.66 0.18
N LEU A 47 -0.86 -2.66 1.35
CA LEU A 47 0.22 -3.60 1.68
C LEU A 47 -0.31 -5.00 1.99
N GLU A 48 -1.42 -5.12 2.74
CA GLU A 48 -2.11 -6.40 2.98
C GLU A 48 -2.44 -7.08 1.64
N ARG A 49 -3.07 -6.33 0.72
CA ARG A 49 -3.41 -6.86 -0.60
C ARG A 49 -2.18 -7.33 -1.40
N GLN A 50 -1.02 -6.69 -1.24
CA GLN A 50 0.21 -7.17 -1.90
C GLN A 50 0.73 -8.47 -1.28
N ALA A 51 0.62 -8.62 0.04
CA ALA A 51 1.01 -9.84 0.72
C ALA A 51 0.14 -11.02 0.27
N ASP A 52 -1.16 -10.79 0.11
CA ASP A 52 -2.10 -11.80 -0.38
C ASP A 52 -1.82 -12.19 -1.84
N GLU A 53 -1.64 -11.20 -2.74
CA GLU A 53 -1.30 -11.43 -4.16
C GLU A 53 0.04 -12.20 -4.32
N THR A 54 1.03 -11.97 -3.44
CA THR A 54 2.31 -12.69 -3.45
C THR A 54 2.19 -14.15 -2.99
N THR A 55 1.11 -14.49 -2.28
CA THR A 55 0.88 -15.84 -1.73
C THR A 55 0.13 -16.72 -2.75
N GLU A 56 -0.75 -16.14 -3.55
CA GLU A 56 -1.50 -16.84 -4.61
C GLU A 56 -0.59 -17.25 -5.79
N ASP A 57 0.36 -16.41 -6.20
CA ASP A 57 1.31 -16.72 -7.29
C ASP A 57 2.19 -17.95 -7.01
N LYS A 58 2.37 -18.35 -5.73
CA LYS A 58 3.18 -19.51 -5.36
C LYS A 58 2.40 -20.83 -5.33
N GLN A 59 1.07 -20.80 -5.34
CA GLN A 59 0.24 -22.01 -5.30
C GLN A 59 -0.08 -22.57 -6.70
N GLY A 60 0.26 -21.85 -7.77
CA GLY A 60 0.07 -22.30 -9.16
C GLY A 60 1.25 -23.07 -9.79
N GLU A 61 2.43 -23.08 -9.15
CA GLU A 61 3.66 -23.66 -9.74
C GLU A 61 3.97 -25.10 -9.28
N ASP A 62 3.15 -25.71 -8.42
CA ASP A 62 3.46 -27.02 -7.82
C ASP A 62 2.44 -28.12 -8.21
N ALA A 63 2.03 -28.12 -9.48
CA ALA A 63 1.34 -29.27 -10.08
C ALA A 63 2.39 -30.23 -10.65
N PRO A 64 2.67 -31.40 -10.04
CA PRO A 64 3.49 -32.41 -10.69
C PRO A 64 2.69 -33.02 -11.84
N GLU A 65 3.14 -32.78 -13.08
CA GLU A 65 2.87 -33.72 -14.16
C GLU A 65 3.68 -35.00 -13.89
N GLY A 66 2.98 -36.13 -13.70
CA GLY A 66 3.60 -37.46 -13.60
C GLY A 66 2.82 -38.44 -12.77
#